data_AF-A0A2V7A3A3-F1
#
_entry.id   AF-A0A2V7A3A3-F1
#
_cell.length_a   1.000
_cell.length_b   1.000
_cell.length_c   1.000
_cell.angle_alpha   90.00
_cell.angle_beta   90.00
_cell.angle_gamma   90.00
#
_symmetry.space_group_name_H-M   'P 1'
#
loop_
_entity.id
_entity.type
_entity.pdbx_description
1 polymer ?
#
loop_
_entity_poly.entity_id
_entity_poly.type
_entity_poly.pdbx_seq_one_letter_code
_entity_poly.pdbx_strand_id
1 'polypeptide(L)'
;MKRLTSLRSRLLVLILVAVLPAFGLMLYTHLEHRRAAVAVAQDEALRIARIAASEQNDVFQDARRVAFTLAHLPDVRALNAQACRPLLAELLSRSPEYTNISVAAPTGDVVCTGIPLAGSINLGDREYFQRALTTRDVAISPSRRRVGR
;
A
#
# COMPACT_ATOMS: atom_id res chain seq x y z
N MET A 1 18.48 -13.24 -63.79
CA MET A 1 19.41 -13.56 -62.67
C MET A 1 20.61 -14.31 -63.21
N LYS A 2 21.82 -13.72 -63.07
CA LYS A 2 23.05 -14.25 -63.68
C LYS A 2 23.44 -15.59 -63.04
N ARG A 3 23.62 -16.59 -63.89
CA ARG A 3 23.90 -17.99 -63.55
C ARG A 3 25.11 -18.08 -62.60
N LEU A 4 24.96 -18.87 -61.53
CA LEU A 4 26.01 -19.23 -60.59
C LEU A 4 27.02 -20.18 -61.27
N THR A 5 27.82 -19.66 -62.21
CA THR A 5 28.78 -20.43 -63.03
C THR A 5 30.21 -20.33 -62.52
N SER A 6 30.41 -20.59 -61.22
CA SER A 6 31.75 -20.83 -60.64
C SER A 6 31.62 -21.74 -59.42
N LEU A 7 32.44 -22.79 -59.32
CA LEU A 7 32.48 -23.73 -58.19
C LEU A 7 32.51 -23.03 -56.82
N ARG A 8 33.22 -21.90 -56.74
CA ARG A 8 33.31 -21.05 -55.53
C ARG A 8 31.95 -20.50 -55.10
N SER A 9 31.11 -20.07 -56.05
CA SER A 9 29.76 -19.55 -55.75
C SER A 9 28.82 -20.64 -55.22
N ARG A 10 28.95 -21.86 -55.74
CA ARG A 10 28.12 -23.01 -55.33
C ARG A 10 28.50 -23.46 -53.92
N LEU A 11 29.79 -23.43 -53.59
CA LEU A 11 30.31 -23.67 -52.24
C LEU A 11 29.84 -22.59 -51.24
N LEU A 12 29.89 -21.32 -51.62
CA LEU A 12 29.42 -20.22 -50.78
C LEU A 12 27.92 -20.32 -50.47
N VAL A 13 27.09 -20.68 -51.46
CA VAL A 13 25.64 -20.86 -51.25
C VAL A 13 25.37 -22.02 -50.28
N LEU A 14 26.07 -23.14 -50.41
CA LEU A 14 25.93 -24.29 -49.50
C LEU A 14 26.30 -23.92 -48.05
N ILE A 15 27.40 -23.18 -47.87
CA ILE A 15 27.81 -22.69 -46.55
C ILE A 15 26.76 -21.74 -45.99
N LEU A 16 26.24 -20.81 -46.80
CA LEU A 16 25.24 -19.84 -46.36
C LEU A 16 23.95 -20.54 -45.91
N VAL A 17 23.49 -21.54 -46.67
CA VAL A 17 22.29 -22.33 -46.35
C VAL A 17 22.49 -23.18 -45.09
N ALA A 18 23.71 -23.65 -44.83
CA ALA A 18 24.02 -24.41 -43.62
C ALA A 18 24.13 -23.52 -42.36
N VAL A 19 24.64 -22.29 -42.50
CA VAL A 19 24.89 -21.38 -41.36
C VAL A 19 23.67 -20.51 -41.01
N LEU A 20 22.87 -20.11 -42.01
CA LEU A 20 21.67 -19.28 -41.82
C LEU A 20 20.67 -19.80 -40.76
N PRO A 21 20.31 -21.10 -40.72
CA PRO A 21 19.34 -21.61 -39.75
C PRO A 21 19.86 -21.52 -38.32
N ALA A 22 21.14 -21.84 -38.11
CA ALA A 22 21.78 -21.75 -36.81
C ALA A 22 21.87 -20.29 -36.33
N PHE A 23 22.22 -19.37 -37.24
CA PHE A 23 22.29 -17.94 -36.93
C PHE A 23 20.91 -17.34 -36.65
N GLY A 24 19.89 -17.74 -37.42
CA GLY A 24 18.50 -17.33 -37.20
C GLY A 24 17.96 -17.81 -35.85
N LEU A 25 18.22 -19.07 -35.48
CA LEU A 25 17.82 -19.62 -34.19
C LEU A 25 18.51 -18.87 -33.03
N MET A 26 19.80 -18.57 -33.16
CA MET A 26 20.57 -17.82 -32.16
C MET A 26 20.03 -16.38 -31.97
N LEU A 27 19.70 -15.69 -33.05
CA LEU A 27 19.13 -14.33 -32.95
C LEU A 27 17.73 -14.35 -32.31
N TYR A 28 16.93 -15.36 -32.66
CA TYR A 28 15.59 -15.55 -32.10
C TYR A 28 15.63 -15.78 -30.60
N THR A 29 16.49 -16.70 -30.13
CA THR A 29 16.63 -16.99 -28.70
C THR A 29 17.15 -15.79 -27.91
N HIS A 30 18.08 -15.01 -28.44
CA HIS A 30 18.57 -13.79 -27.78
C HIS A 30 17.47 -12.73 -27.57
N LEU A 31 16.55 -12.58 -28.53
CA LEU A 31 15.41 -11.67 -28.41
C LEU A 31 14.37 -12.18 -27.41
N GLU A 32 14.10 -13.49 -27.42
CA GLU A 32 13.19 -14.15 -26.48
C GLU A 32 13.69 -14.02 -25.03
N HIS A 33 14.99 -14.27 -24.82
CA HIS A 33 15.62 -14.18 -23.49
C HIS A 33 15.58 -12.77 -22.93
N ARG A 34 15.76 -11.73 -23.76
CA ARG A 34 15.64 -10.34 -23.30
C ARG A 34 14.20 -10.00 -22.90
N ARG A 35 13.20 -10.46 -23.67
CA ARG A 35 11.78 -10.22 -23.34
C ARG A 35 11.37 -10.94 -22.05
N ALA A 36 11.78 -12.20 -21.90
CA ALA A 36 11.51 -12.98 -20.69
C ALA A 36 12.19 -12.37 -19.45
N ALA A 37 13.46 -11.94 -19.57
CA ALA A 37 14.17 -11.30 -18.46
C ALA A 37 13.52 -9.99 -18.01
N VAL A 38 13.03 -9.18 -18.96
CA VAL A 38 12.30 -7.94 -18.64
C VAL A 38 10.94 -8.24 -18.00
N ALA A 39 10.20 -9.23 -18.50
CA ALA A 39 8.91 -9.62 -17.94
C ALA A 39 9.04 -10.13 -16.50
N VAL A 40 10.03 -11.00 -16.23
CA VAL A 40 10.30 -11.53 -14.88
C VAL A 40 10.69 -10.40 -13.91
N ALA A 41 11.52 -9.45 -14.35
CA ALA A 41 11.90 -8.31 -13.52
C ALA A 41 10.71 -7.38 -13.19
N GLN A 42 9.79 -7.18 -14.14
CA GLN A 42 8.57 -6.39 -13.92
C GLN A 42 7.59 -7.09 -12.97
N ASP A 43 7.40 -8.40 -13.13
CA ASP A 43 6.50 -9.16 -12.27
C ASP A 43 6.99 -9.21 -10.83
N GLU A 44 8.29 -9.37 -10.61
CA GLU A 44 8.87 -9.35 -9.27
C GLU A 44 8.76 -7.97 -8.62
N ALA A 45 8.99 -6.89 -9.37
CA ALA A 45 8.82 -5.53 -8.87
C ALA A 45 7.35 -5.23 -8.50
N LEU A 46 6.39 -5.66 -9.32
CA LEU A 46 4.97 -5.54 -9.04
C LEU A 46 4.54 -6.38 -7.83
N ARG A 47 5.12 -7.58 -7.68
CA ARG A 47 4.86 -8.46 -6.55
C ARG A 47 5.34 -7.84 -5.25
N ILE A 48 6.56 -7.28 -5.21
CA ILE A 48 7.09 -6.57 -4.05
C ILE A 48 6.22 -5.33 -3.75
N ALA A 49 5.84 -4.56 -4.76
CA ALA A 49 4.97 -3.40 -4.59
C ALA A 49 3.59 -3.77 -4.03
N ARG A 50 3.01 -4.90 -4.49
CA ARG A 50 1.75 -5.44 -3.97
C ARG A 50 1.88 -5.97 -2.55
N ILE A 51 2.98 -6.64 -2.21
CA ILE A 51 3.26 -7.11 -0.85
C ILE A 51 3.41 -5.93 0.10
N ALA A 52 4.16 -4.90 -0.29
CA ALA A 52 4.30 -3.66 0.48
C ALA A 52 2.96 -2.92 0.63
N ALA A 53 2.13 -2.92 -0.42
CA ALA A 53 0.78 -2.35 -0.36
C ALA A 53 -0.18 -3.19 0.53
N SER A 54 -0.02 -4.52 0.56
CA SER A 54 -0.84 -5.40 1.41
C SER A 54 -0.41 -5.40 2.87
N GLU A 55 0.90 -5.31 3.18
CA GLU A 55 1.36 -5.08 4.56
C GLU A 55 0.83 -3.76 5.11
N GLN A 56 0.67 -2.75 4.24
CA GLN A 56 0.02 -1.50 4.62
C GLN A 56 -1.45 -1.72 4.97
N ASN A 57 -2.13 -2.70 4.37
CA ASN A 57 -3.54 -2.97 4.65
C ASN A 57 -3.76 -3.58 6.04
N ASP A 58 -2.88 -4.45 6.52
CA ASP A 58 -3.12 -5.19 7.78
C ASP A 58 -3.16 -4.27 9.01
N VAL A 59 -2.24 -3.31 9.11
CA VAL A 59 -2.24 -2.31 10.19
C VAL A 59 -3.52 -1.47 10.17
N PHE A 60 -4.03 -1.14 8.98
CA PHE A 60 -5.30 -0.39 8.86
C PHE A 60 -6.52 -1.26 9.17
N GLN A 61 -6.51 -2.55 8.83
CA GLN A 61 -7.61 -3.46 9.16
C GLN A 61 -7.73 -3.65 10.67
N ASP A 62 -6.62 -3.77 11.38
CA ASP A 62 -6.63 -3.91 12.84
C ASP A 62 -7.09 -2.61 13.52
N ALA A 63 -6.58 -1.45 13.09
CA ALA A 63 -7.08 -0.16 13.56
C ALA A 63 -8.59 0.01 13.29
N ARG A 64 -9.07 -0.48 12.13
CA ARG A 64 -10.50 -0.46 11.78
C ARG A 64 -11.35 -1.34 12.69
N ARG A 65 -10.89 -2.54 13.02
CA ARG A 65 -11.58 -3.43 13.97
C ARG A 65 -11.67 -2.81 15.36
N VAL A 66 -10.57 -2.23 15.84
CA VAL A 66 -10.54 -1.54 17.15
C VAL A 66 -11.51 -0.36 17.15
N ALA A 67 -11.45 0.51 16.14
CA ALA A 67 -12.34 1.66 16.01
C ALA A 67 -13.82 1.25 15.96
N PHE A 68 -14.14 0.21 15.18
CA PHE A 68 -15.50 -0.31 15.08
C PHE A 68 -16.00 -0.87 16.43
N THR A 69 -15.14 -1.61 17.14
CA THR A 69 -15.47 -2.17 18.45
C THR A 69 -15.74 -1.06 19.47
N LEU A 70 -14.85 -0.06 19.53
CA LEU A 70 -15.02 1.10 20.42
C LEU A 70 -16.30 1.88 20.11
N ALA A 71 -16.64 2.07 18.82
CA ALA A 71 -17.86 2.75 18.40
C ALA A 71 -19.17 2.03 18.79
N HIS A 72 -19.09 0.75 19.18
CA HIS A 72 -20.23 -0.03 19.66
C HIS A 72 -20.32 -0.11 21.18
N LEU A 73 -19.31 0.34 21.92
CA LEU A 73 -19.36 0.36 23.38
C LEU A 73 -20.40 1.38 23.86
N PRO A 74 -21.27 1.00 24.82
CA PRO A 74 -22.34 1.88 25.30
C PRO A 74 -21.80 3.17 25.93
N ASP A 75 -20.69 3.10 26.67
CA ASP A 75 -20.07 4.28 27.31
C ASP A 75 -19.49 5.26 26.29
N VAL A 76 -18.98 4.76 25.17
CA VAL A 76 -18.47 5.57 24.05
C VAL A 76 -19.63 6.21 23.29
N ARG A 77 -20.70 5.44 23.02
CA ARG A 77 -21.91 5.95 22.36
C ARG A 77 -22.66 6.98 23.19
N ALA A 78 -22.68 6.80 24.50
CA ALA A 78 -23.27 7.75 25.45
C ALA A 78 -22.41 9.01 25.64
N LEU A 79 -21.20 9.06 25.05
CA LEU A 79 -20.24 10.15 25.23
C LEU A 79 -19.97 10.43 26.72
N ASN A 80 -19.97 9.37 27.55
CA ASN A 80 -19.72 9.51 28.98
C ASN A 80 -18.21 9.58 29.24
N ALA A 81 -17.68 10.80 29.34
CA ALA A 81 -16.26 11.04 29.53
C ALA A 81 -15.68 10.32 30.78
N GLN A 82 -16.44 10.20 31.87
CA GLN A 82 -15.98 9.59 33.11
C GLN A 82 -15.82 8.06 32.99
N ALA A 83 -16.73 7.41 32.28
CA ALA A 83 -16.68 5.96 32.05
C ALA A 83 -15.73 5.59 30.88
N CYS A 84 -15.67 6.42 29.83
CA CYS A 84 -14.85 6.17 28.65
C CYS A 84 -13.34 6.33 28.90
N ARG A 85 -12.94 7.32 29.72
CA ARG A 85 -11.52 7.63 29.94
C ARG A 85 -10.67 6.47 30.51
N PRO A 86 -11.07 5.75 31.58
CA PRO A 86 -10.29 4.62 32.08
C PRO A 86 -10.17 3.49 31.05
N LEU A 87 -11.22 3.25 30.26
CA LEU A 87 -11.23 2.23 29.21
C LEU A 87 -10.21 2.55 28.10
N LEU A 88 -10.19 3.80 27.64
CA LEU A 88 -9.22 4.26 26.65
C LEU A 88 -7.78 4.24 27.19
N ALA A 89 -7.58 4.57 28.46
CA ALA A 89 -6.27 4.55 29.09
C ALA A 89 -5.73 3.11 29.24
N GLU A 90 -6.58 2.15 29.61
CA GLU A 90 -6.20 0.74 29.66
C GLU A 90 -5.92 0.17 28.26
N LEU A 91 -6.73 0.53 27.26
CA LEU A 91 -6.48 0.10 25.89
C LEU A 91 -5.15 0.65 25.36
N LEU A 92 -4.86 1.94 25.63
CA LEU A 92 -3.61 2.56 25.22
C LEU A 92 -2.39 1.95 25.92
N SER A 93 -2.51 1.52 27.18
CA SER A 93 -1.38 0.89 27.90
C SER A 93 -1.05 -0.51 27.37
N ARG A 94 -2.02 -1.20 26.77
CA ARG A 94 -1.86 -2.53 26.17
C ARG A 94 -1.44 -2.51 24.70
N SER A 95 -1.56 -1.36 24.04
CA SER A 95 -1.29 -1.19 22.61
C SER A 95 -0.19 -0.16 22.35
N PRO A 96 1.10 -0.54 22.48
CA PRO A 96 2.23 0.37 22.29
C PRO A 96 2.36 0.92 20.86
N GLU A 97 1.65 0.33 19.90
CA GLU A 97 1.56 0.81 18.52
C GLU A 97 0.78 2.14 18.36
N TYR A 98 -0.08 2.50 19.31
CA TYR A 98 -0.86 3.74 19.25
C TYR A 98 -0.25 4.84 20.12
N THR A 99 -0.11 6.04 19.54
CA THR A 99 0.34 7.22 20.31
C THR A 99 -0.75 7.79 21.21
N ASN A 100 -2.02 7.71 20.79
CA ASN A 100 -3.18 8.09 21.59
C ASN A 100 -4.46 7.49 20.98
N ILE A 101 -5.49 7.34 21.80
CA ILE A 101 -6.85 6.97 21.37
C ILE A 101 -7.81 8.00 21.95
N SER A 102 -8.70 8.54 21.13
CA SER A 102 -9.64 9.58 21.54
C SER A 102 -10.99 9.45 20.85
N VAL A 103 -12.06 9.76 21.57
CA VAL A 103 -13.43 9.83 21.07
C VAL A 103 -13.84 11.30 20.98
N ALA A 104 -14.36 11.69 19.83
CA ALA A 104 -14.93 13.01 19.62
C ALA A 104 -16.44 12.92 19.40
N ALA A 105 -17.16 13.92 19.90
CA ALA A 105 -18.58 14.11 19.62
C ALA A 105 -18.78 14.46 18.12
N PRO A 106 -20.01 14.32 17.57
CA PRO A 106 -20.31 14.76 16.20
C PRO A 106 -20.03 16.24 15.92
N THR A 107 -19.96 17.08 16.96
CA THR A 107 -19.56 18.50 16.90
C THR A 107 -18.06 18.70 16.65
N GLY A 108 -17.27 17.63 16.75
CA GLY A 108 -15.81 17.66 16.65
C GLY A 108 -15.10 17.74 18.00
N ASP A 109 -15.81 17.97 19.10
CA ASP A 109 -15.18 18.12 20.42
C ASP A 109 -14.70 16.79 20.96
N VAL A 110 -13.43 16.72 21.38
CA VAL A 110 -12.89 15.50 22.00
C VAL A 110 -13.47 15.34 23.41
N VAL A 111 -14.19 14.25 23.63
CA VAL A 111 -14.93 13.95 24.88
C VAL A 111 -14.11 13.08 25.83
N CYS A 112 -13.43 12.07 25.30
CA CYS A 112 -12.53 11.21 26.08
C CYS A 112 -11.27 10.87 25.29
N THR A 113 -10.18 10.63 26.01
CA THR A 113 -8.82 10.45 25.49
C THR A 113 -8.07 9.50 26.41
N GLY A 114 -7.17 8.68 25.86
CA GLY A 114 -6.30 7.80 26.64
C GLY A 114 -5.21 8.58 27.39
N ILE A 115 -4.73 9.68 26.81
CA ILE A 115 -3.75 10.58 27.44
C ILE A 115 -4.47 11.84 27.94
N PRO A 116 -4.18 12.33 29.16
CA PRO A 116 -4.74 13.58 29.68
C PRO A 116 -4.57 14.75 28.69
N LEU A 117 -5.69 15.38 28.34
CA LEU A 117 -5.70 16.61 27.54
C LEU A 117 -5.28 17.79 28.43
N ALA A 118 -4.39 18.64 27.92
CA ALA A 118 -4.04 19.91 28.55
C ALA A 118 -5.10 21.02 28.31
N GLY A 119 -6.08 20.77 27.44
CA GLY A 119 -7.15 21.71 27.09
C GLY A 119 -8.18 21.09 26.14
N SER A 120 -9.22 21.84 25.79
CA SER A 120 -10.23 21.38 24.82
C SER A 120 -9.65 21.31 23.42
N ILE A 121 -9.83 20.18 22.74
CA ILE A 121 -9.45 19.99 21.34
C ILE A 121 -10.72 19.78 20.53
N ASN A 122 -10.86 20.52 19.44
CA ASN A 122 -11.90 20.31 18.44
C ASN A 122 -11.27 19.79 17.14
N LEU A 123 -11.90 18.80 16.54
CA LEU A 123 -11.48 18.11 15.32
C LEU A 123 -12.43 18.38 14.13
N GLY A 124 -13.47 19.20 14.32
CA GLY A 124 -14.52 19.45 13.34
C GLY A 124 -14.01 20.08 12.03
N ASP A 125 -12.89 20.79 12.10
CA ASP A 125 -12.20 21.39 10.96
C ASP A 125 -11.32 20.38 10.19
N ARG A 126 -11.12 19.17 10.73
CA ARG A 126 -10.20 18.18 10.16
C ARG A 126 -10.88 17.37 9.06
N GLU A 127 -10.24 17.34 7.91
CA GLU A 127 -10.72 16.58 6.74
C GLU A 127 -10.98 15.10 7.05
N TYR A 128 -10.10 14.45 7.82
CA TYR A 128 -10.29 13.04 8.21
C TYR A 128 -11.53 12.84 9.09
N PHE A 129 -11.87 13.81 9.94
CA PHE A 129 -13.02 13.76 10.83
C PHE A 129 -14.32 13.96 10.03
N GLN A 130 -14.36 14.97 9.17
CA GLN A 130 -15.49 15.22 8.27
C GLN A 130 -15.75 14.03 7.34
N ARG A 131 -14.69 13.42 6.81
CA ARG A 131 -14.80 12.26 5.93
C ARG A 131 -15.34 11.05 6.69
N ALA A 132 -14.86 10.78 7.92
CA ALA A 132 -15.40 9.71 8.77
C ALA A 132 -16.89 9.91 9.11
N LEU A 133 -17.32 11.15 9.37
CA LEU A 133 -18.75 11.46 9.59
C LEU A 133 -19.60 11.23 8.34
N THR A 134 -19.08 11.60 7.18
CA THR A 134 -19.80 11.50 5.89
C THR A 134 -19.90 10.06 5.41
N THR A 135 -18.80 9.30 5.46
CA THR A 135 -18.77 7.90 5.01
C THR A 135 -19.29 6.93 6.07
N ARG A 136 -19.37 7.35 7.33
CA ARG A 136 -19.63 6.49 8.50
C ARG A 136 -18.67 5.29 8.56
N ASP A 137 -17.45 5.51 8.09
CA ASP A 137 -16.39 4.51 8.02
C ASP A 137 -15.05 5.15 8.43
N VAL A 138 -14.03 4.32 8.64
CA VAL A 138 -12.69 4.74 8.99
C VAL A 138 -12.10 5.63 7.88
N ALA A 139 -11.56 6.78 8.29
CA ALA A 139 -10.89 7.71 7.39
C ALA A 139 -9.47 8.02 7.89
N ILE A 140 -8.52 7.97 6.96
CA ILE A 140 -7.10 8.26 7.22
C ILE A 140 -6.77 9.68 6.78
N SER A 141 -6.06 10.44 7.61
CA SER A 141 -5.53 11.75 7.22
C SER A 141 -4.29 11.60 6.34
N PRO A 142 -4.09 12.46 5.33
CA PRO A 142 -2.78 12.56 4.68
C PRO A 142 -1.71 12.91 5.72
N SER A 143 -0.54 12.26 5.64
CA SER A 143 0.56 12.52 6.56
C SER A 143 1.01 13.97 6.41
N ARG A 144 0.64 14.83 7.38
CA ARG A 144 1.34 16.10 7.56
C ARG A 144 2.67 15.76 8.20
N ARG A 145 3.77 15.85 7.45
CA ARG A 145 5.10 15.95 8.05
C ARG A 145 5.05 17.10 9.04
N ARG A 146 5.10 16.76 10.33
CA ARG A 146 5.31 17.73 11.39
C ARG A 146 6.77 18.16 11.26
N VAL A 147 7.05 19.18 10.43
CA VAL A 147 8.33 19.90 10.51
C VAL A 147 8.36 20.50 11.91
N GLY A 148 9.41 20.13 12.64
CA GLY A 148 9.43 20.17 14.10
C GLY A 148 9.37 21.55 14.74
N ARG A 149 9.47 21.52 16.06
CA ARG A 149 10.06 22.59 16.86
C ARG A 149 11.20 21.98 17.65
#